data_AF-A0A0L7L8J8-F1
#
_entry.id   AF-A0A0L7L8J8-F1
#
_cell.length_a   1.000
_cell.length_b   1.000
_cell.length_c   1.000
_cell.angle_alpha   90.00
_cell.angle_beta   90.00
_cell.angle_gamma   90.00
#
_symmetry.space_group_name_H-M   'P 1'
#
loop_
_entity.id
_entity.type
_entity.pdbx_description
1 polymer ?
#
loop_
_entity_poly.entity_id
_entity_poly.type
_entity_poly.pdbx_seq_one_letter_code
_entity_poly.pdbx_strand_id
1 'polypeptide(L)'
;QHLIDHIDLNISLKSEDEVEEACKSFTTLIQVSVWKSTPEVSSKFPFNTVNIPDAIQKKVAEKRRLRAKWHDSRLTADKQAFNKASRKR
;
A
#
# COMPACT_ATOMS: atom_id res chain seq x y z
N GLN A 1 16.29 0.56 14.14
CA GLN A 1 17.16 1.02 15.25
C GLN A 1 16.37 1.79 16.30
N HIS A 2 15.64 2.85 15.91
CA HIS A 2 14.86 3.71 16.84
C HIS A 2 14.07 2.99 17.95
N LEU A 3 13.34 1.92 17.64
CA LEU A 3 12.56 1.17 18.64
C LEU A 3 13.45 0.54 19.73
N ILE A 4 14.56 -0.07 19.34
CA ILE A 4 15.46 -0.77 20.27
C ILE A 4 16.16 0.25 21.19
N ASP A 5 16.47 1.43 20.66
CA ASP A 5 17.20 2.46 21.43
C ASP A 5 16.32 3.17 22.47
N HIS A 6 14.99 3.09 22.36
CA HIS A 6 14.05 3.87 23.17
C HIS A 6 13.03 3.01 23.93
N ILE A 7 13.11 1.68 23.83
CA ILE A 7 12.25 0.78 24.61
C ILE A 7 12.73 0.78 26.07
N ASP A 8 11.82 1.09 26.99
CA ASP A 8 12.06 0.96 28.42
C ASP A 8 11.54 -0.39 28.92
N LEU A 9 12.43 -1.17 29.54
CA LEU A 9 12.12 -2.50 30.08
C LEU A 9 11.85 -2.47 31.59
N ASN A 10 12.01 -1.31 32.25
CA ASN A 10 11.81 -1.15 33.69
C ASN A 10 10.41 -0.66 34.07
N ILE A 11 9.45 -0.72 33.14
CA ILE A 11 8.07 -0.30 33.41
C ILE A 11 7.40 -1.21 34.43
N SER A 12 6.76 -0.63 35.45
CA SER A 12 5.97 -1.37 36.44
C SER A 12 4.70 -1.89 35.78
N LEU A 13 4.29 -3.11 36.14
CA LEU A 13 3.10 -3.80 35.62
C LEU A 13 2.30 -4.41 36.79
N LYS A 14 2.27 -3.73 37.93
CA LYS A 14 1.72 -4.27 39.18
C LYS A 14 0.24 -3.98 39.35
N SER A 15 -0.26 -2.91 38.72
CA SER A 15 -1.68 -2.58 38.68
C SER A 15 -2.23 -2.63 37.26
N GLU A 16 -3.56 -2.70 37.14
CA GLU A 16 -4.25 -2.66 35.85
C GLU A 16 -3.96 -1.35 35.10
N ASP A 17 -3.99 -0.21 35.81
CA ASP A 17 -3.65 1.10 35.25
C ASP A 17 -2.21 1.16 34.71
N GLU A 18 -1.26 0.56 35.43
CA GLU A 18 0.15 0.49 35.00
C GLU A 18 0.31 -0.37 33.74
N VAL A 19 -0.44 -1.47 33.62
CA VAL A 19 -0.44 -2.33 32.44
C VAL A 19 -1.01 -1.58 31.23
N GLU A 20 -2.10 -0.85 31.40
CA GLU A 20 -2.71 -0.08 30.31
C GLU A 20 -1.78 1.04 29.83
N GLU A 21 -1.15 1.77 30.75
CA GLU A 21 -0.18 2.82 30.40
C GLU A 21 1.06 2.23 29.71
N ALA A 22 1.54 1.06 30.15
CA ALA A 22 2.62 0.35 29.49
C ALA A 22 2.26 -0.08 28.06
N CYS A 23 1.05 -0.58 27.86
CA CYS A 23 0.55 -0.94 26.52
C CYS A 23 0.47 0.30 25.62
N LYS A 24 -0.05 1.42 26.13
CA LYS A 24 -0.15 2.68 25.40
C LYS A 24 1.21 3.26 25.04
N SER A 25 2.15 3.25 25.98
CA SER A 25 3.52 3.70 25.77
C SER A 25 4.23 2.86 24.72
N PHE A 26 4.11 1.53 24.80
CA PHE A 26 4.73 0.61 23.86
C PHE A 26 4.16 0.73 22.43
N THR A 27 2.83 0.79 22.31
CA THR A 27 2.17 0.95 21.00
C THR A 27 2.50 2.29 20.35
N THR A 28 2.56 3.37 21.14
CA THR A 28 3.01 4.69 20.67
C THR A 28 4.45 4.65 20.18
N LEU A 29 5.35 3.99 20.92
CA LEU A 29 6.74 3.85 20.52
C LEU A 29 6.90 3.10 19.20
N ILE A 30 6.14 2.01 18.99
CA ILE A 30 6.09 1.28 17.73
C ILE A 30 5.67 2.22 16.60
N GLN A 31 4.56 2.93 16.76
CA GLN A 31 4.03 3.83 15.75
C GLN A 31 5.05 4.90 15.33
N VAL A 32 5.66 5.58 16.30
CA VAL A 32 6.69 6.58 16.04
C VAL A 32 7.90 5.97 15.34
N SER A 33 8.33 4.79 15.76
CA SER A 33 9.48 4.10 15.17
C SER A 33 9.23 3.71 13.72
N VAL A 34 8.01 3.25 13.41
CA VAL A 34 7.58 2.95 12.04
C VAL A 34 7.58 4.20 11.19
N TRP A 35 7.02 5.32 11.67
CA TRP A 35 7.03 6.58 10.92
C TRP A 35 8.44 7.07 10.62
N LYS A 36 9.35 7.02 11.60
CA LYS A 36 10.75 7.42 11.40
C LYS A 36 11.52 6.49 10.46
N SER A 37 11.14 5.22 10.40
CA SER A 37 11.80 4.22 9.56
C SER A 37 11.18 4.14 8.15
N THR A 38 9.96 4.64 8.00
CA THR A 38 9.27 4.68 6.71
C THR A 38 9.86 5.84 5.91
N PRO A 39 10.49 5.58 4.75
CA PRO A 39 10.96 6.65 3.88
C PRO A 39 9.78 7.53 3.50
N GLU A 40 9.95 8.86 3.56
CA GLU A 40 8.93 9.73 3.00
C GLU A 40 8.73 9.38 1.53
N VAL A 41 7.49 9.04 1.17
CA VAL A 41 7.12 8.84 -0.23
C VAL A 41 7.32 10.19 -0.90
N SER A 42 8.44 10.34 -1.61
CA SER A 42 8.70 11.59 -2.30
C SER A 42 7.54 11.83 -3.25
N SER A 43 6.81 12.93 -3.05
CA SER A 43 5.82 13.46 -3.98
C SER A 43 6.43 13.79 -5.36
N LYS A 44 7.75 13.61 -5.51
CA LYS A 44 8.52 13.70 -6.76
C LYS A 44 8.11 12.67 -7.82
N PHE A 45 7.33 11.65 -7.46
CA PHE A 45 6.50 10.96 -8.45
C PHE A 45 5.10 11.54 -8.37
N PRO A 46 4.79 12.57 -9.18
CA PRO A 46 3.39 12.84 -9.43
C PRO A 46 2.87 11.55 -10.07
N PHE A 47 1.96 10.85 -9.38
CA PHE A 47 1.23 9.71 -9.93
C PHE A 47 0.43 10.09 -11.19
N ASN A 48 0.42 11.38 -11.53
CA ASN A 48 -0.08 11.94 -12.76
C ASN A 48 1.09 12.54 -13.56
N THR A 49 1.16 12.19 -14.85
CA THR A 49 1.84 12.94 -15.93
C THR A 49 3.35 12.84 -16.14
N VAL A 50 4.01 11.71 -15.86
CA VAL A 50 5.28 11.40 -16.56
C VAL A 50 5.00 11.12 -18.03
N ASN A 51 4.74 12.15 -18.83
CA ASN A 51 4.81 12.21 -20.31
C ASN A 51 4.39 10.92 -21.07
N ILE A 52 3.35 10.22 -20.59
CA ILE A 52 2.91 8.97 -21.19
C ILE A 52 2.12 9.35 -22.45
N PRO A 53 2.53 8.92 -23.65
CA PRO A 53 1.78 9.22 -24.86
C PRO A 53 0.33 8.75 -24.72
N ASP A 54 -0.62 9.57 -25.18
CA ASP A 54 -2.05 9.32 -25.10
C ASP A 54 -2.43 7.90 -25.61
N ALA A 55 -1.76 7.43 -26.66
CA ALA A 55 -1.92 6.08 -27.18
C ALA A 55 -1.68 4.97 -26.13
N ILE A 56 -0.69 5.14 -25.25
CA ILE A 56 -0.38 4.17 -24.18
C ILE A 56 -1.42 4.27 -23.07
N GLN A 57 -1.86 5.48 -22.71
CA GLN A 57 -2.92 5.67 -21.72
C GLN A 57 -4.21 5.00 -22.16
N LYS A 58 -4.61 5.18 -23.43
CA LYS A 58 -5.77 4.52 -24.05
C LYS A 58 -5.64 2.99 -24.04
N LYS A 59 -4.47 2.45 -24.38
CA LYS A 59 -4.20 1.00 -24.31
C LYS A 59 -4.36 0.46 -22.87
N VAL A 60 -3.83 1.17 -21.87
CA VAL A 60 -3.92 0.78 -20.46
C VAL A 60 -5.38 0.84 -19.97
N ALA A 61 -6.10 1.92 -20.31
CA ALA A 61 -7.50 2.09 -19.96
C ALA A 61 -8.36 0.96 -20.54
N GLU A 62 -8.17 0.63 -21.82
CA GLU A 62 -8.90 -0.45 -22.48
C GLU A 62 -8.60 -1.82 -21.84
N LYS A 63 -7.32 -2.10 -21.53
CA LYS A 63 -6.96 -3.34 -20.84
C LYS A 63 -7.60 -3.45 -19.46
N ARG A 64 -7.66 -2.35 -18.69
CA ARG A 64 -8.32 -2.30 -17.37
C ARG A 64 -9.83 -2.52 -17.50
N ARG A 65 -10.47 -1.90 -18.49
CA ARG A 65 -11.90 -2.07 -18.79
C ARG A 65 -12.25 -3.52 -19.12
N LEU A 66 -11.49 -4.16 -20.01
CA LEU A 66 -11.69 -5.57 -20.37
C LEU A 66 -11.45 -6.52 -19.20
N ARG A 67 -10.48 -6.19 -18.33
CA ARG A 67 -10.24 -6.95 -17.09
C ARG A 67 -11.45 -6.86 -16.16
N ALA A 68 -11.98 -5.66 -15.93
CA ALA A 68 -13.16 -5.46 -15.10
C ALA A 68 -14.35 -6.27 -15.65
N LYS A 69 -14.60 -6.17 -16.96
CA LYS A 69 -15.66 -6.93 -17.62
C LYS A 69 -15.51 -8.44 -17.44
N TRP A 70 -14.30 -8.99 -17.62
CA TRP A 70 -14.07 -10.42 -17.39
C TRP A 70 -14.23 -10.84 -15.93
N HIS A 71 -13.81 -10.01 -14.97
CA HIS A 71 -14.01 -10.33 -13.54
C HIS A 71 -15.47 -10.32 -13.14
N ASP A 72 -16.26 -9.45 -13.74
CA ASP A 72 -17.70 -9.35 -13.53
C ASP A 72 -18.45 -10.51 -14.21
N SER A 73 -18.31 -10.67 -15.53
CA SER A 73 -19.05 -11.66 -16.31
C SER A 73 -18.54 -13.10 -16.16
N ARG A 74 -17.26 -13.28 -15.85
CA ARG A 74 -16.52 -14.57 -15.87
C ARG A 74 -16.59 -15.34 -17.20
N LEU A 75 -17.07 -14.73 -18.28
CA LEU A 75 -17.24 -15.39 -19.58
C LEU A 75 -15.90 -15.61 -20.30
N THR A 76 -15.79 -16.75 -21.00
CA THR A 76 -14.61 -17.09 -21.80
C THR A 76 -14.37 -16.09 -22.94
N ALA A 77 -15.43 -15.56 -23.55
CA ALA A 77 -15.33 -14.55 -24.59
C ALA A 77 -14.67 -13.25 -24.07
N ASP A 78 -15.04 -12.80 -22.87
CA ASP A 78 -14.44 -11.61 -22.25
C ASP A 78 -12.99 -11.87 -21.82
N LYS A 79 -12.67 -13.09 -21.36
CA LYS A 79 -11.29 -13.52 -21.11
C LYS A 79 -10.44 -13.47 -22.39
N GLN A 80 -10.98 -13.94 -23.51
CA GLN A 80 -10.32 -13.88 -24.81
C GLN A 80 -10.07 -12.44 -25.26
N ALA A 81 -11.06 -11.55 -25.09
CA ALA A 81 -10.93 -10.13 -25.40
C ALA A 81 -9.83 -9.46 -24.54
N PHE A 82 -9.81 -9.69 -23.23
CA PHE A 82 -8.75 -9.22 -22.34
C PHE A 82 -7.36 -9.75 -22.72
N ASN A 83 -7.26 -11.05 -23.05
CA ASN A 83 -6.01 -11.66 -23.47
C ASN A 83 -5.51 -11.09 -24.80
N LYS A 84 -6.40 -10.83 -25.76
CA LYS A 84 -6.06 -10.19 -27.05
C LYS A 84 -5.51 -8.78 -26.83
N ALA A 85 -6.15 -7.98 -25.98
CA ALA A 85 -5.67 -6.64 -25.63
C ALA A 85 -4.32 -6.68 -24.88
N SER A 86 -4.03 -7.77 -24.17
CA SER A 86 -2.77 -7.96 -23.45
C SER A 86 -1.60 -8.41 -24.34
N ARG A 87 -1.86 -8.97 -25.53
CA ARG A 87 -0.85 -9.48 -26.47
C ARG A 87 -0.42 -8.47 -27.54
N LYS A 88 -1.19 -7.41 -27.77
CA LYS A 88 -0.80 -6.30 -28.67
C LYS A 88 0.26 -5.44 -27.98
N ARG A 89 1.55 -5.76 -28.18
CA ARG A 89 2.67 -4.87 -27.83
C ARG A 89 2.64 -3.66 -28.78
#